data_AF-A0A535B185-F1
#
_entry.id   AF-A0A535B185-F1
#
_cell.length_a   1.000
_cell.length_b   1.000
_cell.length_c   1.000
_cell.angle_alpha   90.00
_cell.angle_beta   90.00
_cell.angle_gamma   90.00
#
_symmetry.space_group_name_H-M   'P 1'
#
loop_
_entity.id
_entity.type
_entity.pdbx_description
1 polymer ?
#
loop_
_entity_poly.entity_id
_entity_poly.type
_entity_poly.pdbx_seq_one_letter_code
_entity_poly.pdbx_strand_id
1 'polypeptide(L)'
;MTYLRSPRSNIWRRNWSKRNSRRDHMEILLGISGLSRYIAILRQDRPGRQARIRRGRRRIRPSSVPTVSPTSPTQAPPVAPVLAERVRTFLEACEIDRNLSPLTIRQYDHYLNYLLGWLGREQPEVKDLPDITSEVVRRYKLALARHLNEHTGRPLTRATQTYFLIALRSMLRYWTRQGLQVLAPDRIELGKAPSRSLKFLDPDQLRRLLAAPDVNAT
;
A
#
# COMPACT_ATOMS: atom_id res chain seq x y z
N MET A 1 32.21 -34.45 12.17
CA MET A 1 31.99 -34.51 10.71
C MET A 1 30.49 -34.52 10.44
N THR A 2 29.82 -33.41 10.16
CA THR A 2 29.64 -32.73 8.85
C THR A 2 28.20 -32.95 8.35
N TYR A 3 27.39 -31.90 8.50
CA TYR A 3 26.15 -31.46 7.83
C TYR A 3 25.19 -32.46 7.16
N LEU A 4 23.88 -32.25 7.40
CA LEU A 4 22.94 -32.01 6.29
C LEU A 4 21.82 -31.05 6.72
N ARG A 5 22.08 -29.74 6.56
CA ARG A 5 21.02 -28.71 6.56
C ARG A 5 20.19 -28.89 5.29
N SER A 6 18.94 -29.33 5.45
CA SER A 6 17.97 -29.38 4.35
C SER A 6 17.74 -27.98 3.76
N PRO A 7 17.82 -27.79 2.43
CA PRO A 7 17.54 -26.50 1.81
C PRO A 7 16.03 -26.21 1.90
N ARG A 8 15.62 -25.30 2.79
CA ARG A 8 14.27 -24.72 2.75
C ARG A 8 14.09 -24.05 1.40
N SER A 9 13.35 -24.70 0.51
CA SER A 9 13.04 -24.20 -0.83
C SER A 9 12.41 -22.81 -0.73
N ASN A 10 13.12 -21.78 -1.21
CA ASN A 10 12.61 -20.44 -1.35
C ASN A 10 11.62 -20.37 -2.53
N ILE A 11 10.37 -20.78 -2.26
CA ILE A 11 9.21 -20.76 -3.19
C ILE A 11 8.99 -19.37 -3.82
N TRP A 12 9.50 -18.32 -3.18
CA TRP A 12 9.36 -16.92 -3.59
C TRP A 12 10.19 -16.52 -4.82
N ARG A 13 11.34 -17.16 -5.08
CA ARG A 13 12.15 -16.82 -6.27
C ARG A 13 11.49 -17.31 -7.56
N ARG A 14 10.86 -18.49 -7.53
CA ARG A 14 10.32 -19.14 -8.74
C ARG A 14 8.97 -18.57 -9.20
N ASN A 15 8.11 -18.17 -8.28
CA ASN A 15 6.74 -17.75 -8.62
C ASN A 15 6.54 -16.25 -8.86
N TRP A 16 7.51 -15.42 -8.48
CA TRP A 16 7.39 -13.97 -8.58
C TRP A 16 7.96 -13.43 -9.90
N SER A 17 9.15 -13.90 -10.32
CA SER A 17 9.76 -13.54 -11.60
C SER A 17 8.89 -13.93 -12.81
N LYS A 18 8.20 -15.07 -12.76
CA LYS A 18 7.34 -15.55 -13.87
C LYS A 18 6.01 -14.80 -14.01
N ARG A 19 5.54 -14.10 -12.96
CA ARG A 19 4.22 -13.44 -12.96
C ARG A 19 4.27 -11.96 -13.37
N ASN A 20 5.45 -11.35 -13.38
CA ASN A 20 5.65 -9.93 -13.66
C ASN A 20 5.91 -9.63 -15.16
N SER A 21 5.72 -10.61 -16.05
CA SER A 21 6.09 -10.48 -17.47
C SER A 21 5.06 -9.73 -18.33
N ARG A 22 3.83 -9.50 -17.88
CA ARG A 22 2.80 -8.84 -18.71
C ARG A 22 1.93 -7.89 -17.89
N ARG A 23 2.39 -6.64 -17.87
CA ARG A 23 1.63 -5.43 -17.55
C ARG A 23 0.32 -5.46 -18.34
N ASP A 24 -0.81 -5.18 -17.69
CA ASP A 24 -1.96 -4.46 -18.24
C ASP A 24 -2.89 -4.06 -17.08
N HIS A 25 -3.22 -2.78 -17.03
CA HIS A 25 -4.00 -2.03 -16.02
C HIS A 25 -3.28 -1.65 -14.72
N MET A 26 -2.42 -0.63 -14.78
CA MET A 26 -2.27 0.41 -13.74
C MET A 26 -1.52 1.60 -14.36
N GLU A 27 -2.09 2.25 -15.37
CA GLU A 27 -1.75 3.65 -15.62
C GLU A 27 -2.46 4.48 -14.56
N ILE A 28 -1.68 5.03 -13.63
CA ILE A 28 -1.84 6.36 -13.01
C ILE A 28 -0.66 6.54 -12.01
N LEU A 29 0.09 7.64 -12.24
CA LEU A 29 1.20 8.24 -11.49
C LEU A 29 2.66 7.85 -11.82
N LEU A 30 3.14 8.63 -12.79
CA LEU A 30 4.49 9.00 -13.24
C LEU A 30 5.57 9.10 -12.13
N GLY A 31 6.82 8.81 -12.51
CA GLY A 31 8.02 9.44 -11.93
C GLY A 31 9.00 8.51 -11.21
N ILE A 32 10.12 8.22 -11.88
CA ILE A 32 11.27 7.43 -11.39
C ILE A 32 12.30 8.37 -10.74
N SER A 33 13.06 7.84 -9.77
CA SER A 33 14.16 8.42 -8.97
C SER A 33 13.75 9.17 -7.69
N GLY A 34 13.84 8.51 -6.53
CA GLY A 34 13.71 9.21 -5.24
C GLY A 34 13.18 8.41 -4.05
N LEU A 35 13.48 7.12 -3.91
CA LEU A 35 12.96 6.34 -2.76
C LEU A 35 13.51 6.84 -1.42
N SER A 36 14.78 7.25 -1.36
CA SER A 36 15.34 7.90 -0.16
C SER A 36 14.78 9.32 0.09
N ARG A 37 14.21 9.98 -0.93
CA ARG A 37 13.48 11.27 -0.77
C ARG A 37 12.02 11.06 -0.42
N TYR A 38 11.38 9.98 -0.84
CA TYR A 38 9.95 9.75 -0.61
C TYR A 38 9.63 9.41 0.85
N ILE A 39 10.47 8.58 1.48
CA ILE A 39 10.39 8.31 2.94
C ILE A 39 10.70 9.60 3.74
N ALA A 40 11.58 10.47 3.22
CA ALA A 40 11.86 11.79 3.83
C ALA A 40 10.73 12.82 3.63
N ILE A 41 10.00 12.78 2.51
CA ILE A 41 8.86 13.66 2.22
C ILE A 41 7.67 13.37 3.15
N LEU A 42 7.52 12.14 3.63
CA LEU A 42 6.51 11.80 4.65
C LEU A 42 6.86 12.29 6.07
N ARG A 43 8.06 12.89 6.27
CA ARG A 43 8.49 13.52 7.52
C ARG A 43 8.05 14.99 7.63
N GLN A 44 7.58 15.60 6.55
CA GLN A 44 7.16 17.00 6.53
C GLN A 44 5.64 17.09 6.62
N ASP A 45 5.18 17.49 7.80
CA ASP A 45 3.85 18.00 8.08
C ASP A 45 3.43 18.94 6.93
N ARG A 46 2.38 18.58 6.17
CA ARG A 46 1.93 19.40 5.05
C ARG A 46 1.08 20.56 5.61
N PRO A 47 1.49 21.83 5.51
CA PRO A 47 0.59 22.92 5.81
C PRO A 47 -0.56 22.91 4.79
N GLY A 48 -1.79 23.03 5.29
CA GLY A 48 -3.02 22.99 4.51
C GLY A 48 -3.01 23.95 3.33
N ARG A 49 -3.49 23.48 2.16
CA ARG A 49 -3.84 24.35 1.04
C ARG A 49 -4.99 25.25 1.45
N GLN A 50 -4.68 26.49 1.85
CA GLN A 50 -5.69 27.52 2.09
C GLN A 50 -6.38 27.88 0.77
N ALA A 51 -7.70 27.68 0.74
CA ALA A 51 -8.57 28.15 -0.31
C ALA A 51 -8.58 29.68 -0.34
N ARG A 52 -8.41 30.22 -1.55
CA ARG A 52 -8.27 31.64 -1.85
C ARG A 52 -9.65 32.32 -1.78
N ILE A 53 -10.05 32.85 -0.62
CA ILE A 53 -11.28 33.65 -0.47
C ILE A 53 -10.98 35.11 -0.87
N ARG A 54 -11.77 35.64 -1.81
CA ARG A 54 -11.72 37.03 -2.30
C ARG A 54 -12.11 38.01 -1.18
N ARG A 55 -11.27 39.02 -0.95
CA ARG A 55 -11.41 40.06 0.08
C ARG A 55 -12.51 41.08 -0.28
N GLY A 56 -13.53 41.20 0.57
CA GLY A 56 -14.36 42.39 0.71
C GLY A 56 -13.83 43.27 1.84
N ARG A 57 -13.61 44.57 1.55
CA ARG A 57 -13.08 45.58 2.48
C ARG A 57 -14.07 45.90 3.59
N ARG A 58 -13.60 46.06 4.84
CA ARG A 58 -14.06 47.07 5.81
C ARG A 58 -12.99 47.33 6.88
N ARG A 59 -12.93 48.58 7.35
CA ARG A 59 -11.83 49.25 8.08
C ARG A 59 -11.84 49.02 9.60
N ILE A 60 -10.64 48.80 10.15
CA ILE A 60 -9.97 49.31 11.39
C ILE A 60 -10.78 49.54 12.68
N ARG A 61 -10.31 48.94 13.79
CA ARG A 61 -10.02 49.56 15.11
C ARG A 61 -8.96 48.71 15.86
N PRO A 62 -7.90 49.29 16.48
CA PRO A 62 -6.94 48.54 17.31
C PRO A 62 -7.24 48.74 18.80
N SER A 63 -7.24 47.67 19.60
CA SER A 63 -6.92 47.76 21.03
C SER A 63 -6.68 46.37 21.63
N SER A 64 -5.75 46.35 22.60
CA SER A 64 -5.48 45.33 23.62
C SER A 64 -5.01 43.95 23.15
N VAL A 65 -3.69 43.78 23.21
CA VAL A 65 -2.98 42.50 23.38
C VAL A 65 -3.42 41.83 24.69
N PRO A 66 -3.45 40.49 24.71
CA PRO A 66 -2.84 39.79 25.84
C PRO A 66 -1.87 38.69 25.41
N THR A 67 -0.74 38.67 26.11
CA THR A 67 0.27 37.61 26.18
C THR A 67 -0.28 36.37 26.88
N VAL A 68 -0.16 35.19 26.24
CA VAL A 68 -0.01 33.79 26.76
C VAL A 68 -0.41 32.85 25.59
N SER A 69 0.16 31.70 25.23
CA SER A 69 1.28 30.85 25.61
C SER A 69 1.59 29.96 24.37
N PRO A 70 2.75 29.28 24.27
CA PRO A 70 3.10 28.50 23.09
C PRO A 70 2.43 27.11 23.05
N THR A 71 2.23 26.64 21.82
CA THR A 71 2.09 25.23 21.41
C THR A 71 0.71 24.58 21.59
N SER A 72 -0.11 24.68 20.54
CA SER A 72 -1.04 23.59 20.21
C SER A 72 -0.24 22.42 19.61
N PRO A 73 -0.35 21.19 20.12
CA PRO A 73 0.16 20.04 19.39
C PRO A 73 -0.80 19.75 18.23
N THR A 74 -0.27 19.85 17.01
CA THR A 74 -0.83 19.27 15.79
C THR A 74 -1.34 17.86 16.10
N GLN A 75 -2.64 17.63 15.92
CA GLN A 75 -3.23 16.31 16.11
C GLN A 75 -2.61 15.33 15.11
N ALA A 76 -1.80 14.40 15.64
CA ALA A 76 -1.32 13.24 14.90
C ALA A 76 -2.52 12.36 14.51
N PRO A 77 -2.52 11.70 13.34
CA PRO A 77 -3.56 10.77 12.96
C PRO A 77 -3.68 9.63 13.99
N PRO A 78 -4.87 9.06 14.22
CA PRO A 78 -5.22 8.21 15.37
C PRO A 78 -4.64 6.78 15.33
N VAL A 79 -3.54 6.55 14.63
CA VAL A 79 -2.84 5.26 14.64
C VAL A 79 -1.73 5.35 15.66
N ALA A 80 -1.63 4.36 16.55
CA ALA A 80 -0.54 4.30 17.50
C ALA A 80 0.80 4.45 16.74
N PRO A 81 1.66 5.42 17.10
CA PRO A 81 2.89 5.73 16.36
C PRO A 81 3.80 4.50 16.22
N VAL A 82 3.66 3.54 17.14
CA VAL A 82 4.36 2.26 17.15
C VAL A 82 4.05 1.40 15.91
N LEU A 83 2.79 1.21 15.54
CA LEU A 83 2.44 0.30 14.45
C LEU A 83 2.86 0.86 13.08
N ALA A 84 2.74 2.19 12.90
CA ALA A 84 3.22 2.87 11.70
C ALA A 84 4.74 2.73 11.53
N GLU A 85 5.50 2.87 12.61
CA GLU A 85 6.95 2.68 12.57
C GLU A 85 7.32 1.22 12.22
N ARG A 86 6.61 0.24 12.78
CA ARG A 86 6.85 -1.18 12.43
C ARG A 86 6.57 -1.48 10.95
N VAL A 87 5.55 -0.86 10.36
CA VAL A 87 5.25 -0.95 8.93
C VAL A 87 6.40 -0.36 8.12
N ARG A 88 6.91 0.79 8.53
CA ARG A 88 8.06 1.42 7.89
C ARG A 88 9.30 0.52 7.93
N THR A 89 9.66 -0.02 9.10
CA THR A 89 10.78 -0.99 9.21
C THR A 89 10.59 -2.20 8.31
N PHE A 90 9.35 -2.70 8.16
CA PHE A 90 9.06 -3.80 7.23
C PHE A 90 9.30 -3.42 5.76
N LEU A 91 8.94 -2.19 5.35
CA LEU A 91 9.17 -1.71 3.99
C LEU A 91 10.66 -1.51 3.70
N GLU A 92 11.41 -0.97 4.66
CA GLU A 92 12.88 -0.84 4.58
C GLU A 92 13.55 -2.21 4.49
N ALA A 93 13.12 -3.19 5.29
CA ALA A 93 13.59 -4.58 5.18
C ALA A 93 13.24 -5.23 3.83
N CYS A 94 12.10 -4.86 3.22
CA CYS A 94 11.77 -5.32 1.87
C CYS A 94 12.71 -4.76 0.80
N GLU A 95 13.20 -3.53 0.99
CA GLU A 95 14.18 -2.89 0.10
C GLU A 95 15.55 -3.52 0.25
N ILE A 96 16.03 -3.66 1.48
CA ILE A 96 17.40 -4.08 1.79
C ILE A 96 17.55 -5.61 1.70
N ASP A 97 16.77 -6.36 2.48
CA ASP A 97 17.00 -7.81 2.67
C ASP A 97 16.47 -8.64 1.49
N ARG A 98 15.41 -8.14 0.85
CA ARG A 98 14.67 -8.89 -0.18
C ARG A 98 14.90 -8.37 -1.59
N ASN A 99 15.56 -7.21 -1.72
CA ASN A 99 15.76 -6.49 -2.99
C ASN A 99 14.47 -6.44 -3.83
N LEU A 100 13.33 -6.16 -3.20
CA LEU A 100 12.09 -6.03 -3.94
C LEU A 100 12.15 -4.80 -4.84
N SER A 101 11.46 -4.88 -5.98
CA SER A 101 11.42 -3.74 -6.89
C SER A 101 10.75 -2.52 -6.22
N PRO A 102 11.19 -1.30 -6.54
CA PRO A 102 10.57 -0.06 -6.05
C PRO A 102 9.04 -0.02 -6.21
N LEU A 103 8.56 -0.52 -7.35
CA LEU A 103 7.14 -0.58 -7.65
C LEU A 103 6.37 -1.46 -6.66
N THR A 104 6.97 -2.58 -6.25
CA THR A 104 6.38 -3.51 -5.28
C THR A 104 6.33 -2.91 -3.89
N ILE A 105 7.39 -2.22 -3.49
CA ILE A 105 7.44 -1.52 -2.20
C ILE A 105 6.37 -0.43 -2.16
N ARG A 106 6.22 0.37 -3.23
CA ARG A 106 5.14 1.37 -3.35
C ARG A 106 3.74 0.76 -3.24
N GLN A 107 3.51 -0.41 -3.84
CA GLN A 107 2.23 -1.10 -3.70
C GLN A 107 1.99 -1.58 -2.27
N TYR A 108 3.01 -2.15 -1.61
CA TYR A 108 2.91 -2.58 -0.23
C TYR A 108 2.64 -1.40 0.70
N ASP A 109 3.38 -0.31 0.54
CA ASP A 109 3.17 0.95 1.26
C ASP A 109 1.74 1.45 1.12
N HIS A 110 1.21 1.52 -0.11
CA HIS A 110 -0.18 1.92 -0.35
C HIS A 110 -1.19 1.01 0.39
N TYR A 111 -1.06 -0.30 0.28
CA TYR A 111 -1.99 -1.24 0.92
C TYR A 111 -1.90 -1.23 2.45
N LEU A 112 -0.69 -1.10 3.01
CA LEU A 112 -0.48 -1.07 4.46
C LEU A 112 -0.88 0.28 5.06
N ASN A 113 -0.67 1.41 4.38
CA ASN A 113 -1.17 2.70 4.84
C ASN A 113 -2.70 2.74 4.88
N TYR A 114 -3.37 2.09 3.92
CA TYR A 114 -4.82 1.93 3.99
C TYR A 114 -5.25 1.12 5.22
N LEU A 115 -4.54 0.02 5.54
CA LEU A 115 -4.78 -0.75 6.77
C LEU A 115 -4.64 0.13 8.01
N LEU A 116 -3.56 0.91 8.12
CA LEU A 116 -3.33 1.81 9.25
C LEU A 116 -4.45 2.85 9.37
N GLY A 117 -4.81 3.51 8.27
CA GLY A 117 -5.90 4.49 8.26
C GLY A 117 -7.28 3.88 8.55
N TRP A 118 -7.49 2.60 8.23
CA TRP A 118 -8.69 1.87 8.63
C TRP A 118 -8.67 1.53 10.12
N LEU A 119 -7.55 1.02 10.65
CA LEU A 119 -7.39 0.70 12.07
C LEU A 119 -7.64 1.93 12.95
N GLY A 120 -7.03 3.07 12.61
CA GLY A 120 -7.21 4.30 13.40
C GLY A 120 -8.64 4.86 13.40
N ARG A 121 -9.48 4.51 12.40
CA ARG A 121 -10.88 4.96 12.32
C ARG A 121 -11.87 3.99 12.93
N GLU A 122 -11.69 2.70 12.65
CA GLU A 122 -12.70 1.67 12.93
C GLU A 122 -12.31 0.76 14.10
N GLN A 123 -11.03 0.75 14.48
CA GLN A 123 -10.45 -0.17 15.47
C GLN A 123 -9.44 0.56 16.40
N PRO A 124 -9.83 1.65 17.08
CA PRO A 124 -8.93 2.43 17.93
C PRO A 124 -8.35 1.63 19.11
N GLU A 125 -8.95 0.49 19.44
CA GLU A 125 -8.43 -0.45 20.43
C GLU A 125 -7.11 -1.14 20.01
N VAL A 126 -6.82 -1.20 18.71
CA VAL A 126 -5.62 -1.87 18.17
C VAL A 126 -4.43 -0.93 18.25
N LYS A 127 -3.51 -1.17 19.20
CA LYS A 127 -2.34 -0.32 19.43
C LYS A 127 -1.04 -0.96 18.97
N ASP A 128 -0.91 -2.28 19.09
CA ASP A 128 0.28 -3.00 18.67
C ASP A 128 -0.03 -4.38 18.02
N LEU A 129 1.02 -5.09 17.65
CA LEU A 129 1.02 -6.39 16.99
C LEU A 129 0.06 -7.44 17.59
N PRO A 130 -0.02 -7.64 18.93
CA PRO A 130 -0.86 -8.69 19.50
C PRO A 130 -2.36 -8.41 19.34
N ASP A 131 -2.73 -7.14 19.19
CA ASP A 131 -4.11 -6.70 19.06
C ASP A 131 -4.68 -7.02 17.66
N ILE A 132 -3.81 -7.33 16.68
CA ILE A 132 -4.21 -7.75 15.34
C ILE A 132 -4.69 -9.21 15.39
N THR A 133 -5.91 -9.40 15.89
CA THR A 133 -6.55 -10.72 16.01
C THR A 133 -7.20 -11.16 14.69
N SER A 134 -7.61 -12.43 14.62
CA SER A 134 -8.40 -12.96 13.48
C SER A 134 -9.69 -12.18 13.26
N GLU A 135 -10.30 -11.67 14.33
CA GLU A 135 -11.53 -10.87 14.25
C GLU A 135 -11.28 -9.49 13.63
N VAL A 136 -10.16 -8.83 13.98
CA VAL A 136 -9.73 -7.59 13.33
C VAL A 136 -9.52 -7.83 11.83
N VAL A 137 -8.85 -8.92 11.45
CA VAL A 137 -8.66 -9.26 10.02
C VAL A 137 -9.99 -9.54 9.31
N ARG A 138 -10.94 -10.20 9.98
CA ARG A 138 -12.29 -10.43 9.43
C ARG A 138 -13.03 -9.12 9.18
N ARG A 139 -13.01 -8.20 10.15
CA ARG A 139 -13.56 -6.83 10.04
C ARG A 139 -12.87 -6.04 8.91
N TYR A 140 -11.56 -6.17 8.77
CA TYR A 140 -10.80 -5.54 7.68
C TYR A 140 -11.22 -6.07 6.30
N LYS A 141 -11.37 -7.40 6.14
CA LYS A 141 -11.87 -8.00 4.89
C LYS A 141 -13.25 -7.47 4.51
N LEU A 142 -14.13 -7.29 5.50
CA LEU A 142 -15.45 -6.69 5.29
C LEU A 142 -15.36 -5.23 4.85
N ALA A 143 -14.46 -4.44 5.46
CA ALA A 143 -14.22 -3.06 5.06
C ALA A 143 -13.70 -2.96 3.62
N LEU A 144 -12.76 -3.82 3.22
CA LEU A 144 -12.28 -3.89 1.84
C LEU A 144 -13.38 -4.25 0.84
N ALA A 145 -14.32 -5.12 1.22
CA ALA A 145 -15.44 -5.49 0.37
C ALA A 145 -16.45 -4.34 0.17
N ARG A 146 -16.57 -3.44 1.16
CA ARG A 146 -17.45 -2.26 1.13
C ARG A 146 -16.75 -1.00 0.60
N HIS A 147 -15.43 -1.03 0.46
CA HIS A 147 -14.65 0.11 0.01
C HIS A 147 -14.96 0.47 -1.44
N LEU A 148 -15.32 1.74 -1.65
CA LEU A 148 -15.51 2.35 -2.95
C LEU A 148 -14.27 3.16 -3.30
N ASN A 149 -13.78 2.99 -4.53
CA ASN A 149 -12.69 3.78 -5.04
C ASN A 149 -13.15 5.23 -5.25
N GLU A 150 -12.51 6.19 -4.59
CA GLU A 150 -12.88 7.62 -4.61
C GLU A 150 -12.96 8.22 -6.01
N HIS A 151 -12.13 7.75 -6.95
CA HIS A 151 -12.06 8.31 -8.29
C HIS A 151 -13.09 7.70 -9.25
N THR A 152 -13.42 6.41 -9.06
CA THR A 152 -14.31 5.69 -9.98
C THR A 152 -15.70 5.44 -9.40
N GLY A 153 -15.89 5.63 -8.10
CA GLY A 153 -17.09 5.26 -7.35
C GLY A 153 -17.37 3.76 -7.30
N ARG A 154 -16.48 2.92 -7.84
CA ARG A 154 -16.70 1.48 -7.97
C ARG A 154 -16.12 0.70 -6.78
N PRO A 155 -16.74 -0.42 -6.39
CA PRO A 155 -16.20 -1.30 -5.36
C PRO A 155 -14.88 -1.94 -5.81
N LEU A 156 -14.02 -2.27 -4.85
CA LEU A 156 -12.79 -2.99 -5.12
C LEU A 156 -13.07 -4.37 -5.73
N THR A 157 -12.35 -4.71 -6.80
CA THR A 157 -12.42 -6.06 -7.38
C THR A 157 -11.89 -7.10 -6.38
N ARG A 158 -12.34 -8.36 -6.50
CA ARG A 158 -11.82 -9.47 -5.67
C ARG A 158 -10.31 -9.65 -5.78
N ALA A 159 -9.75 -9.41 -6.97
CA ALA A 159 -8.30 -9.45 -7.18
C ALA A 159 -7.60 -8.35 -6.39
N THR A 160 -8.12 -7.12 -6.43
CA THR A 160 -7.58 -5.98 -5.68
C THR A 160 -7.65 -6.23 -4.17
N GLN A 161 -8.79 -6.71 -3.66
CA GLN A 161 -8.94 -7.09 -2.25
C GLN A 161 -7.87 -8.14 -1.83
N THR A 162 -7.59 -9.10 -2.72
CA THR A 162 -6.56 -10.13 -2.47
C THR A 162 -5.16 -9.52 -2.37
N TYR A 163 -4.84 -8.47 -3.13
CA TYR A 163 -3.54 -7.78 -3.02
C TYR A 163 -3.34 -7.10 -1.66
N PHE A 164 -4.37 -6.48 -1.09
CA PHE A 164 -4.31 -5.95 0.28
C PHE A 164 -3.96 -7.06 1.29
N LEU A 165 -4.61 -8.23 1.16
CA LEU A 165 -4.36 -9.37 2.05
C LEU A 165 -2.98 -10.01 1.84
N ILE A 166 -2.43 -9.97 0.62
CA ILE A 166 -1.07 -10.42 0.35
C ILE A 166 -0.04 -9.52 1.04
N ALA A 167 -0.23 -8.19 0.99
CA ALA A 167 0.64 -7.25 1.69
C ALA A 167 0.60 -7.48 3.21
N LEU A 168 -0.61 -7.61 3.78
CA LEU A 168 -0.80 -7.93 5.19
C LEU A 168 -0.12 -9.25 5.59
N ARG A 169 -0.34 -10.34 4.84
CA ARG A 169 0.34 -11.63 5.09
C ARG A 169 1.85 -11.51 5.03
N SER A 170 2.39 -10.76 4.07
CA SER A 170 3.84 -10.56 3.94
C SER A 170 4.42 -9.86 5.16
N MET A 171 3.74 -8.83 5.66
CA MET A 171 4.13 -8.08 6.85
C MET A 171 4.08 -8.96 8.11
N LEU A 172 2.97 -9.66 8.36
CA LEU A 172 2.86 -10.58 9.50
C LEU A 172 3.93 -11.68 9.46
N ARG A 173 4.22 -12.23 8.27
CA ARG A 173 5.28 -13.23 8.11
C ARG A 173 6.67 -12.68 8.38
N TYR A 174 6.91 -11.40 8.09
CA TYR A 174 8.17 -10.74 8.43
C TYR A 174 8.31 -10.64 9.95
N TRP A 175 7.30 -10.12 10.65
CA TRP A 175 7.34 -10.00 12.11
C TRP A 175 7.39 -11.35 12.84
N THR A 176 6.71 -12.37 12.32
CA THR A 176 6.83 -13.75 12.84
C THR A 176 8.28 -14.24 12.79
N ARG A 177 9.02 -13.90 11.72
CA ARG A 177 10.44 -14.28 11.59
C ARG A 177 11.36 -13.49 12.53
N GLN A 178 10.95 -12.30 12.95
CA GLN A 178 11.64 -11.52 13.97
C GLN A 178 11.32 -11.99 15.40
N GLY A 179 10.54 -13.06 15.56
CA GLY A 179 10.16 -13.59 16.87
C GLY A 179 9.09 -12.77 17.60
N LEU A 180 8.42 -11.84 16.90
CA LEU A 180 7.36 -11.03 17.49
C LEU A 180 6.06 -11.84 17.60
N GLN A 181 5.29 -11.62 18.67
CA GLN A 181 3.97 -12.22 18.82
C GLN A 181 2.97 -11.54 17.87
N VAL A 182 2.58 -12.27 16.82
CA VAL A 182 1.65 -11.83 15.79
C VAL A 182 0.71 -12.95 15.38
N LEU A 183 -0.42 -12.58 14.80
CA LEU A 183 -1.30 -13.54 14.13
C LEU A 183 -0.53 -14.30 13.04
N ALA A 184 -0.65 -15.63 13.08
CA ALA A 184 -0.05 -16.49 12.08
C ALA A 184 -0.54 -16.09 10.67
N PRO A 185 0.37 -15.85 9.70
CA PRO A 185 -0.01 -15.38 8.37
C PRO A 185 -0.92 -16.39 7.65
N ASP A 186 -0.77 -17.68 7.95
CA ASP A 186 -1.54 -18.74 7.31
C ASP A 186 -3.04 -18.71 7.66
N ARG A 187 -3.44 -18.08 8.78
CA ARG A 187 -4.84 -17.87 9.15
C ARG A 187 -5.59 -16.90 8.25
N ILE A 188 -4.88 -16.07 7.47
CA ILE A 188 -5.50 -15.08 6.59
C ILE A 188 -5.82 -15.71 5.23
N GLU A 189 -7.02 -16.26 5.07
CA GLU A 189 -7.40 -16.85 3.79
C GLU A 189 -7.46 -15.82 2.64
N LEU A 190 -6.83 -16.16 1.52
CA LEU A 190 -6.85 -15.39 0.29
C LEU A 190 -8.03 -15.84 -0.57
N GLY A 191 -8.70 -14.90 -1.24
CA GLY A 191 -9.76 -15.21 -2.19
C GLY A 191 -9.23 -16.03 -3.38
N LYS A 192 -10.06 -16.92 -3.93
CA LYS A 192 -9.74 -17.63 -5.17
C LYS A 192 -9.61 -16.62 -6.30
N ALA A 193 -8.44 -16.58 -6.94
CA ALA A 193 -8.27 -15.76 -8.14
C ALA A 193 -9.14 -16.33 -9.26
N PRO A 194 -9.89 -15.51 -10.00
CA PRO A 194 -10.60 -15.99 -11.18
C PRO A 194 -9.59 -16.56 -12.17
N SER A 195 -9.94 -17.67 -12.82
CA SER A 195 -9.12 -18.24 -13.89
C SER A 195 -9.01 -17.20 -15.01
N ARG A 196 -7.82 -16.64 -15.20
CA ARG A 196 -7.56 -15.74 -16.32
C ARG A 196 -7.54 -16.59 -17.59
N SER A 197 -8.53 -16.44 -18.46
CA SER A 197 -8.42 -16.95 -19.82
C SER A 197 -7.37 -16.13 -20.55
N LEU A 198 -6.31 -16.77 -21.04
CA LEU A 198 -5.46 -16.12 -22.04
C LEU A 198 -6.30 -15.98 -23.31
N LYS A 199 -6.48 -14.75 -23.78
CA LYS A 199 -6.96 -14.53 -25.14
C LYS A 199 -5.80 -14.79 -26.08
N PHE A 200 -5.95 -15.81 -26.92
CA PHE A 200 -5.06 -16.04 -28.05
C PHE A 200 -5.60 -15.32 -29.27
N LEU A 201 -4.68 -14.80 -30.10
CA LEU A 201 -5.05 -14.25 -31.39
C LEU A 201 -5.29 -15.42 -32.36
N ASP A 202 -6.41 -15.38 -33.07
CA ASP A 202 -6.65 -16.27 -34.21
C ASP A 202 -5.71 -15.89 -35.38
N PRO A 203 -5.33 -16.82 -36.28
CA PRO A 203 -4.54 -16.51 -37.47
C PRO A 203 -4.97 -15.26 -38.25
N ASP A 204 -6.27 -14.99 -38.38
CA ASP A 204 -6.74 -13.79 -39.09
C ASP A 204 -6.50 -12.49 -38.30
N GLN A 205 -6.63 -12.55 -36.97
CA GLN A 205 -6.29 -11.41 -36.10
C GLN A 205 -4.79 -11.14 -36.10
N LEU A 206 -3.97 -12.19 -36.15
CA LEU A 206 -2.53 -12.07 -36.27
C LEU A 206 -2.14 -11.42 -37.61
N ARG A 207 -2.75 -11.85 -38.73
CA ARG A 207 -2.52 -11.23 -40.06
C ARG A 207 -2.85 -9.75 -40.07
N ARG A 208 -4.00 -9.36 -39.50
CA ARG A 208 -4.39 -7.95 -39.36
C ARG A 208 -3.41 -7.14 -38.52
N LEU A 209 -2.93 -7.72 -37.41
CA LEU A 209 -1.94 -7.07 -36.55
C LEU A 209 -0.61 -6.84 -37.29
N LEU A 210 -0.16 -7.82 -38.07
CA LEU A 210 1.08 -7.74 -38.84
C LEU A 210 0.99 -6.75 -40.02
N ALA A 211 -0.21 -6.55 -40.57
CA ALA A 211 -0.47 -5.59 -41.65
C ALA A 211 -0.79 -4.16 -41.16
N ALA A 212 -0.87 -3.94 -39.83
CA ALA A 212 -1.20 -2.65 -39.25
C ALA A 212 -0.15 -1.52 -39.39
N PRO A 213 1.18 -1.76 -39.43
CA PRO A 213 2.14 -0.68 -39.56
C PRO A 213 2.11 -0.09 -40.98
N ASP A 214 2.02 1.24 -41.07
CA ASP A 214 2.05 1.96 -42.33
C ASP A 214 3.48 2.03 -42.85
N VAL A 215 3.77 1.24 -43.89
CA VAL A 215 5.10 1.16 -44.51
C VAL A 215 5.44 2.36 -45.38
N ASN A 216 4.51 3.31 -45.54
CA ASN A 216 4.66 4.51 -46.36
C ASN A 216 4.90 5.80 -45.56
N ALA A 217 5.14 5.72 -44.25
CA ALA A 217 5.54 6.88 -43.45
C ALA A 217 7.02 7.22 -43.72
N THR A 218 7.28 7.85 -44.85
CA THR A 218 8.52 8.58 -45.21
C THR A 218 8.09 9.94 -45.75
#